data_AF-A0A820QSY9-F1
#
_entry.id   AF-A0A820QSY9-F1
#
_cell.length_a   1.000
_cell.length_b   1.000
_cell.length_c   1.000
_cell.angle_alpha   90.00
_cell.angle_beta   90.00
_cell.angle_gamma   90.00
#
_symmetry.space_group_name_H-M   'P 1'
#
loop_
_entity.id
_entity.type
_entity.pdbx_description
1 polymer ?
#
loop_
_entity_poly.entity_id
_entity_poly.type
_entity_poly.pdbx_seq_one_letter_code
_entity_poly.pdbx_strand_id
1 'polypeptide(L)'
;MTVEEKCTQTGRPNHQLRRLCGVTLNRALKFIFYLLLPLALGIFTVFITVHQQNMAEQQWSEDQRIAQQQRQLERESAAKQSLDKMFNTFIKEIGELLEKNNGSLSRNPIIASIARAKVIDALLQPSAQHNSRIIRFLYESGQLRETPEQNPIDLSRVELRGITFRNTVINERDLNHMSLA
;
A
#
# COMPACT_ATOMS: atom_id res chain seq x y z
N MET A 1 -81.77 36.86 -78.90
CA MET A 1 -80.65 35.89 -78.95
C MET A 1 -79.44 36.52 -78.28
N THR A 2 -78.73 35.71 -77.49
CA THR A 2 -77.38 35.89 -76.89
C THR A 2 -77.19 37.12 -75.97
N VAL A 3 -77.26 37.02 -74.64
CA VAL A 3 -76.36 36.33 -73.67
C VAL A 3 -74.91 36.83 -73.77
N GLU A 4 -74.47 37.61 -72.77
CA GLU A 4 -73.29 37.27 -71.93
C GLU A 4 -73.30 38.11 -70.64
N GLU A 5 -73.27 37.41 -69.51
CA GLU A 5 -72.92 37.90 -68.19
C GLU A 5 -71.41 38.24 -68.12
N LYS A 6 -71.03 39.20 -67.25
CA LYS A 6 -69.86 39.01 -66.36
C LYS A 6 -69.80 40.05 -65.24
N CYS A 7 -69.95 39.53 -64.03
CA CYS A 7 -69.64 40.19 -62.75
C CYS A 7 -68.18 40.65 -62.68
N THR A 8 -67.94 41.83 -62.11
CA THR A 8 -66.63 42.20 -61.54
C THR A 8 -66.81 42.78 -60.15
N GLN A 9 -66.59 41.95 -59.15
CA GLN A 9 -66.33 42.37 -57.78
C GLN A 9 -65.38 41.36 -57.15
N THR A 10 -64.16 41.79 -56.79
CA THR A 10 -63.50 41.50 -55.50
C THR A 10 -62.06 42.01 -55.52
N GLY A 11 -61.72 42.79 -54.49
CA GLY A 11 -60.40 43.36 -54.28
C GLY A 11 -59.33 42.33 -53.93
N ARG A 12 -58.06 42.75 -54.00
CA ARG A 12 -56.94 42.05 -53.38
C ARG A 12 -55.99 43.03 -52.67
N PRO A 13 -55.46 42.65 -51.50
CA PRO A 13 -54.70 43.53 -50.64
C PRO A 13 -53.20 43.54 -50.97
N ASN A 14 -52.59 44.61 -50.47
CA ASN A 14 -51.20 45.01 -50.50
C ASN A 14 -50.19 43.86 -50.21
N HIS A 15 -49.62 43.26 -51.26
CA HIS A 15 -48.59 42.22 -51.16
C HIS A 15 -47.14 42.74 -51.01
N GLN A 16 -46.92 44.06 -50.99
CA GLN A 16 -45.56 44.60 -51.06
C GLN A 16 -44.83 44.71 -49.70
N LEU A 17 -45.52 44.63 -48.56
CA LEU A 17 -44.85 44.76 -47.25
C LEU A 17 -44.06 43.51 -46.80
N ARG A 18 -44.26 42.34 -47.42
CA ARG A 18 -43.58 41.08 -47.00
C ARG A 18 -42.15 40.91 -47.55
N ARG A 19 -41.75 41.64 -48.60
CA ARG A 19 -40.43 41.44 -49.25
C ARG A 19 -39.28 42.23 -48.61
N LEU A 20 -39.56 43.34 -47.92
CA LEU A 20 -38.51 44.15 -47.30
C LEU A 20 -38.06 43.60 -45.95
N CYS A 21 -38.94 42.94 -45.18
CA CYS A 21 -38.59 42.38 -43.88
C CYS A 21 -37.73 41.10 -43.97
N GLY A 22 -37.84 40.33 -45.06
CA GLY A 22 -37.10 39.07 -45.24
C GLY A 22 -35.59 39.24 -45.51
N VAL A 23 -35.18 40.34 -46.13
CA VAL A 23 -33.77 40.55 -46.53
C VAL A 23 -32.92 41.08 -45.37
N THR A 24 -33.48 41.93 -44.50
CA THR A 24 -32.82 42.43 -43.29
C THR A 24 -32.69 41.35 -42.21
N LEU A 25 -33.68 40.47 -42.08
CA LEU A 25 -33.69 39.42 -41.05
C LEU A 25 -32.64 38.34 -41.30
N ASN A 26 -32.47 37.92 -42.56
CA ASN A 26 -31.41 36.97 -42.93
C ASN A 26 -30.00 37.55 -42.70
N ARG A 27 -29.79 38.85 -42.96
CA ARG A 27 -28.52 39.52 -42.66
C ARG A 27 -28.26 39.58 -41.15
N ALA A 28 -29.25 39.96 -40.35
CA ALA A 28 -29.12 39.97 -38.90
C ALA A 28 -28.82 38.57 -38.33
N LEU A 29 -29.46 37.53 -38.86
CA LEU A 29 -29.24 36.15 -38.43
C LEU A 29 -27.81 35.65 -38.72
N LYS A 30 -27.23 36.05 -39.86
CA LYS A 30 -25.82 35.75 -40.18
C LYS A 30 -24.86 36.42 -39.21
N PHE A 31 -25.07 37.70 -38.87
CA PHE A 31 -24.23 38.39 -37.89
C PHE A 31 -24.31 37.74 -36.51
N ILE A 32 -25.50 37.32 -36.07
CA ILE A 32 -25.69 36.57 -34.82
C ILE A 32 -24.89 35.27 -34.87
N PHE A 33 -24.94 34.51 -35.97
CA PHE A 33 -24.19 33.26 -36.10
C PHE A 33 -22.67 33.47 -36.06
N TYR A 34 -22.15 34.50 -36.75
CA TYR A 34 -20.73 34.86 -36.71
C TYR A 34 -20.24 35.29 -35.33
N LEU A 35 -21.11 35.89 -34.51
CA LEU A 35 -20.79 36.25 -33.13
C LEU A 35 -20.90 35.04 -32.17
N LEU A 36 -21.86 34.16 -32.41
CA LEU A 36 -22.15 33.03 -31.53
C LEU A 36 -21.10 31.92 -31.65
N LEU A 37 -20.51 31.73 -32.83
CA LEU A 37 -19.46 30.73 -33.06
C LEU A 37 -18.20 30.94 -32.17
N PRO A 38 -17.52 32.11 -32.17
CA PRO A 38 -16.37 32.34 -31.29
C PRO A 38 -16.77 32.34 -29.81
N LEU A 39 -17.99 32.79 -29.47
CA LEU A 39 -18.48 32.77 -28.10
C LEU A 39 -18.66 31.33 -27.58
N ALA A 40 -19.29 30.47 -28.37
CA ALA A 40 -19.46 29.05 -28.04
C ALA A 40 -18.10 28.34 -27.90
N LEU A 41 -17.16 28.67 -28.79
CA LEU A 41 -15.80 28.11 -28.75
C LEU A 41 -15.06 28.53 -27.47
N GLY A 42 -15.17 29.81 -27.08
CA GLY A 42 -14.59 30.32 -25.83
C GLY A 42 -15.16 29.64 -24.59
N ILE A 43 -16.50 29.49 -24.50
CA ILE A 43 -17.14 28.80 -23.38
C ILE A 43 -16.71 27.33 -23.32
N PHE A 44 -16.66 26.65 -24.46
CA PHE A 44 -16.24 25.26 -24.55
C PHE A 44 -14.78 25.07 -24.09
N THR A 45 -13.87 25.96 -24.50
CA THR A 45 -12.47 25.93 -24.04
C THR A 45 -12.38 26.10 -22.53
N VAL A 46 -13.06 27.10 -21.95
CA VAL A 46 -13.05 27.33 -20.50
C VAL A 46 -13.59 26.12 -19.74
N PHE A 47 -14.69 25.53 -20.24
CA PHE A 47 -15.28 24.33 -19.64
C PHE A 47 -14.28 23.16 -19.62
N ILE A 48 -13.61 22.89 -20.75
CA ILE A 48 -12.58 21.84 -20.81
C ILE A 48 -11.43 22.13 -19.85
N THR A 49 -10.93 23.37 -19.82
CA THR A 49 -9.79 23.73 -18.95
C THR A 49 -10.13 23.52 -17.47
N VAL A 50 -11.30 23.96 -17.02
CA VAL A 50 -11.74 23.73 -15.62
C VAL A 50 -11.89 22.24 -15.33
N HIS A 51 -12.45 21.48 -16.27
CA HIS A 51 -12.61 20.04 -16.07
C HIS A 51 -11.26 19.31 -15.98
N GLN A 52 -10.30 19.69 -16.83
CA GLN A 52 -8.94 19.15 -16.82
C GLN A 52 -8.19 19.50 -15.53
N GLN A 53 -8.35 20.72 -15.00
CA GLN A 53 -7.74 21.12 -13.73
C GLN A 53 -8.24 20.27 -12.57
N ASN A 54 -9.56 20.06 -12.47
CA ASN A 54 -10.14 19.23 -11.42
C ASN A 54 -9.63 17.78 -11.49
N MET A 55 -9.50 17.22 -12.70
CA MET A 55 -8.97 15.87 -12.88
C MET A 55 -7.48 15.78 -12.52
N ALA A 56 -6.69 16.79 -12.90
CA ALA A 56 -5.28 16.85 -12.55
C ALA A 56 -5.08 16.95 -11.04
N GLU A 57 -5.86 17.77 -10.33
CA GLU A 57 -5.80 17.86 -8.86
C GLU A 57 -6.16 16.53 -8.18
N GLN A 58 -7.21 15.85 -8.68
CA GLN A 58 -7.59 14.53 -8.18
C GLN A 58 -6.45 13.53 -8.39
N GLN A 59 -5.91 13.44 -9.61
CA GLN A 59 -4.82 12.53 -9.92
C GLN A 59 -3.57 12.81 -9.08
N TRP A 60 -3.20 14.08 -8.89
CA TRP A 60 -2.08 14.46 -8.03
C TRP A 60 -2.28 14.00 -6.58
N SER A 61 -3.49 14.16 -6.04
CA SER A 61 -3.80 13.71 -4.67
C SER A 61 -3.75 12.19 -4.53
N GLU A 62 -4.21 11.45 -5.55
CA GLU A 62 -4.15 9.99 -5.58
C GLU A 62 -2.72 9.49 -5.69
N ASP A 63 -1.93 10.07 -6.60
CA ASP A 63 -0.52 9.75 -6.79
C ASP A 63 0.28 10.00 -5.51
N GLN A 64 0.01 11.11 -4.82
CA GLN A 64 0.65 11.41 -3.55
C GLN A 64 0.29 10.37 -2.48
N ARG A 65 -0.98 9.95 -2.40
CA ARG A 65 -1.43 8.93 -1.46
C ARG A 65 -0.80 7.58 -1.75
N ILE A 66 -0.75 7.18 -3.02
CA ILE A 66 -0.10 5.92 -3.46
C ILE A 66 1.38 5.96 -3.12
N ALA A 67 2.07 7.06 -3.41
CA ALA A 67 3.49 7.20 -3.09
C ALA A 67 3.76 7.13 -1.58
N GLN A 68 2.88 7.69 -0.75
CA GLN A 68 2.98 7.57 0.71
C GLN A 68 2.78 6.13 1.18
N GLN A 69 1.77 5.44 0.66
CA GLN A 69 1.51 4.04 0.99
C GLN A 69 2.67 3.13 0.56
N GLN A 70 3.21 3.33 -0.63
CA GLN A 70 4.37 2.59 -1.12
C GLN A 70 5.58 2.79 -0.21
N ARG A 71 5.91 4.04 0.16
CA ARG A 71 7.02 4.31 1.08
C ARG A 71 6.83 3.66 2.45
N GLN A 72 5.59 3.60 2.94
CA GLN A 72 5.31 2.92 4.21
C GLN A 72 5.53 1.41 4.08
N LEU A 73 4.99 0.79 3.02
CA LEU A 73 5.19 -0.63 2.75
C LEU A 73 6.66 -0.98 2.54
N GLU A 74 7.43 -0.15 1.84
CA GLU A 74 8.87 -0.32 1.66
C GLU A 74 9.62 -0.27 2.99
N ARG A 75 9.29 0.68 3.89
CA ARG A 75 9.89 0.76 5.22
C ARG A 75 9.58 -0.48 6.06
N GLU A 76 8.33 -0.92 6.06
CA GLU A 76 7.91 -2.13 6.80
C GLU A 76 8.57 -3.39 6.23
N SER A 77 8.68 -3.50 4.91
CA SER A 77 9.36 -4.59 4.23
C SER A 77 10.86 -4.61 4.53
N ALA A 78 11.53 -3.46 4.45
CA ALA A 78 12.95 -3.33 4.76
C ALA A 78 13.25 -3.67 6.22
N ALA A 79 12.39 -3.25 7.16
CA ALA A 79 12.52 -3.61 8.57
C ALA A 79 12.40 -5.14 8.78
N LYS A 80 11.42 -5.79 8.12
CA LYS A 80 11.27 -7.26 8.16
C LYS A 80 12.48 -7.97 7.57
N GLN A 81 12.96 -7.54 6.41
CA GLN A 81 14.14 -8.11 5.76
C GLN A 81 15.41 -7.96 6.63
N SER A 82 15.55 -6.83 7.33
CA SER A 82 16.65 -6.62 8.27
C SER A 82 16.60 -7.62 9.43
N LEU A 83 15.43 -7.84 10.02
CA LEU A 83 15.22 -8.83 11.09
C LEU A 83 15.49 -10.26 10.59
N ASP A 84 14.97 -10.64 9.43
CA ASP A 84 15.19 -11.98 8.86
C ASP A 84 16.68 -12.20 8.53
N LYS A 85 17.39 -11.17 8.03
CA LYS A 85 18.83 -11.25 7.81
C LYS A 85 19.60 -11.46 9.11
N MET A 86 19.26 -10.73 10.17
CA MET A 86 19.87 -10.90 11.49
C MET A 86 19.63 -12.31 12.04
N PHE A 87 18.40 -12.83 11.94
CA PHE A 87 18.09 -14.21 12.34
C PHE A 87 18.91 -15.22 11.54
N ASN A 88 19.00 -15.08 10.22
CA ASN A 88 19.79 -15.99 9.39
C ASN A 88 21.28 -15.97 9.76
N THR A 89 21.83 -14.79 10.04
CA THR A 89 23.20 -14.64 10.55
C THR A 89 23.35 -15.34 11.90
N PHE A 90 22.42 -15.15 12.83
CA PHE A 90 22.43 -15.83 14.13
C PHE A 90 22.39 -17.36 13.98
N ILE A 91 21.49 -17.91 13.16
CA ILE A 91 21.39 -19.35 12.90
C ILE A 91 22.69 -19.89 12.31
N LYS A 92 23.30 -19.16 11.36
CA LYS A 92 24.58 -19.53 10.77
C LYS A 92 25.69 -19.56 11.83
N GLU A 93 25.82 -18.51 12.62
CA GLU A 93 26.86 -18.41 13.65
C GLU A 93 26.71 -19.49 14.74
N ILE A 94 25.50 -19.71 15.24
CA ILE A 94 25.24 -20.77 16.21
C ILE A 94 25.42 -22.15 15.58
N GLY A 95 25.01 -22.33 14.33
CA GLY A 95 25.24 -23.55 13.56
C GLY A 95 26.74 -23.90 13.44
N GLU A 96 27.58 -22.91 13.11
CA GLU A 96 29.03 -23.09 13.07
C GLU A 96 29.62 -23.43 14.45
N LEU A 97 29.10 -22.82 15.53
CA LEU A 97 29.53 -23.15 16.89
C LEU A 97 29.11 -24.57 17.30
N LEU A 98 27.91 -25.00 16.92
CA LEU A 98 27.42 -26.36 17.10
C LEU A 98 28.29 -27.35 16.35
N GLU A 99 28.55 -27.12 15.07
CA GLU A 99 29.40 -27.97 14.23
C GLU A 99 30.80 -28.12 14.83
N LYS A 100 31.43 -27.01 15.23
CA LYS A 100 32.77 -27.01 15.86
C LYS A 100 32.82 -27.69 17.22
N ASN A 101 31.68 -27.82 17.90
CA ASN A 101 31.61 -28.35 19.26
C ASN A 101 30.79 -29.65 19.36
N ASN A 102 30.77 -30.45 18.29
CA ASN A 102 30.11 -31.76 18.22
C ASN A 102 28.60 -31.72 18.56
N GLY A 103 27.91 -30.68 18.10
CA GLY A 103 26.46 -30.52 18.25
C GLY A 103 26.00 -30.02 19.63
N SER A 104 26.91 -29.57 20.49
CA SER A 104 26.58 -29.02 21.81
C SER A 104 27.18 -27.63 21.99
N LEU A 105 26.43 -26.67 22.52
CA LEU A 105 26.97 -25.35 22.87
C LEU A 105 27.63 -25.35 24.26
N SER A 106 27.25 -26.27 25.14
CA SER A 106 27.66 -26.27 26.55
C SER A 106 28.88 -27.14 26.85
N ARG A 107 29.26 -28.04 25.94
CA ARG A 107 30.37 -29.00 26.14
C ARG A 107 31.73 -28.33 26.37
N ASN A 108 31.98 -27.18 25.75
CA ASN A 108 33.22 -26.41 25.91
C ASN A 108 32.89 -25.08 26.59
N PRO A 109 33.48 -24.76 27.75
CA PRO A 109 33.12 -23.57 28.52
C PRO A 109 33.36 -22.25 27.76
N ILE A 110 34.37 -22.20 26.89
CA ILE A 110 34.66 -21.01 26.08
C ILE A 110 33.58 -20.81 25.01
N ILE A 111 33.24 -21.88 24.30
CA ILE A 111 32.17 -21.87 23.28
C ILE A 111 30.82 -21.58 23.93
N ALA A 112 30.55 -22.15 25.10
CA ALA A 112 29.34 -21.91 25.89
C ALA A 112 29.19 -20.43 26.25
N SER A 113 30.26 -19.78 26.69
CA SER A 113 30.23 -18.35 27.01
C SER A 113 29.97 -17.49 25.77
N ILE A 114 30.59 -17.82 24.63
CA ILE A 114 30.39 -17.09 23.36
C ILE A 114 28.96 -17.29 22.86
N ALA A 115 28.49 -18.53 22.83
CA ALA A 115 27.13 -18.87 22.40
C ALA A 115 26.09 -18.18 23.29
N ARG A 116 26.29 -18.20 24.61
CA ARG A 116 25.41 -17.49 25.56
C ARG A 116 25.39 -15.99 25.31
N ALA A 117 26.55 -15.35 25.11
CA ALA A 117 26.59 -13.93 24.79
C ALA A 117 25.81 -13.61 23.51
N LYS A 118 25.98 -14.41 22.45
CA LYS A 118 25.25 -14.24 21.18
C LYS A 118 23.75 -14.48 21.30
N VAL A 119 23.34 -15.49 22.06
CA VAL A 119 21.92 -15.78 22.31
C VAL A 119 21.28 -14.65 23.10
N ILE A 120 21.94 -14.16 24.15
CA ILE A 120 21.45 -13.01 24.92
C ILE A 120 21.32 -11.78 24.02
N ASP A 121 22.34 -11.45 23.24
CA ASP A 121 22.33 -10.32 22.30
C ASP A 121 21.17 -10.42 21.29
N ALA A 122 20.95 -11.61 20.73
CA ALA A 122 19.84 -11.87 19.81
C ALA A 122 18.46 -11.74 20.48
N LEU A 123 18.33 -12.18 21.73
CA LEU A 123 17.06 -12.13 22.48
C LEU A 123 16.73 -10.73 23.05
N LEU A 124 17.73 -9.86 23.22
CA LEU A 124 17.50 -8.46 23.62
C LEU A 124 16.79 -7.63 22.54
N GLN A 125 16.64 -8.16 21.33
CA GLN A 125 15.89 -7.47 20.27
C GLN A 125 14.38 -7.42 20.61
N PRO A 126 13.70 -6.29 20.35
CA PRO A 126 12.31 -6.05 20.78
C PRO A 126 11.24 -6.83 20.00
N SER A 127 11.62 -7.83 19.19
CA SER A 127 10.69 -8.58 18.36
C SER A 127 10.31 -9.91 19.01
N ALA A 128 9.14 -9.94 19.66
CA ALA A 128 8.59 -11.16 20.27
C ALA A 128 8.51 -12.35 19.30
N GLN A 129 8.19 -12.08 18.03
CA GLN A 129 8.16 -13.10 16.97
C GLN A 129 9.56 -13.62 16.63
N HIS A 130 10.58 -12.76 16.67
CA HIS A 130 11.96 -13.18 16.43
C HIS A 130 12.47 -14.03 17.59
N ASN A 131 12.20 -13.59 18.82
CA ASN A 131 12.64 -14.28 20.02
C ASN A 131 11.99 -15.67 20.13
N SER A 132 10.72 -15.82 19.73
CA SER A 132 10.07 -17.14 19.68
C SER A 132 10.76 -18.10 18.71
N ARG A 133 11.23 -17.62 17.54
CA ARG A 133 11.99 -18.42 16.57
C ARG A 133 13.36 -18.83 17.10
N ILE A 134 14.06 -17.92 17.79
CA ILE A 134 15.37 -18.22 18.42
C ILE A 134 15.20 -19.30 19.49
N ILE A 135 14.26 -19.10 20.42
CA ILE A 135 14.02 -20.07 21.51
C ILE A 135 13.60 -21.42 20.94
N ARG A 136 12.73 -21.43 19.93
CA ARG A 136 12.33 -22.66 19.24
C ARG A 136 13.52 -23.38 18.60
N PHE A 137 14.39 -22.65 17.90
CA PHE A 137 15.60 -23.23 17.32
C PHE A 137 16.52 -23.83 18.39
N LEU A 138 16.75 -23.13 19.51
CA LEU A 138 17.56 -23.63 20.62
C LEU A 138 16.94 -24.87 21.29
N TYR A 139 15.61 -24.93 21.35
CA TYR A 139 14.89 -26.08 21.87
C TYR A 139 14.98 -27.29 20.93
N GLU A 140 14.70 -27.09 19.64
CA GLU A 140 14.74 -28.15 18.61
C GLU A 140 16.16 -28.69 18.39
N SER A 141 17.18 -27.86 18.58
CA SER A 141 18.60 -28.28 18.57
C SER A 141 19.06 -28.92 19.88
N GLY A 142 18.17 -29.08 20.87
CA GLY A 142 18.48 -29.74 22.15
C GLY A 142 19.31 -28.91 23.12
N GLN A 143 19.61 -27.64 22.81
CA GLN A 143 20.48 -26.79 23.64
C GLN A 143 19.82 -26.28 24.91
N LEU A 144 18.48 -26.31 24.95
CA LEU A 144 17.67 -26.00 26.13
C LEU A 144 17.21 -27.23 26.91
N ARG A 145 17.46 -28.44 26.39
CA ARG A 145 17.06 -29.68 27.06
C ARG A 145 18.18 -30.13 27.98
N GLU A 146 17.83 -30.45 29.22
CA GLU A 146 18.73 -31.14 30.12
C GLU A 146 18.94 -32.57 29.58
N THR A 147 20.18 -32.89 29.25
CA THR A 147 20.57 -34.25 28.84
C THR A 147 21.67 -34.73 29.79
N PRO A 148 21.81 -36.05 30.00
CA PRO A 148 22.83 -36.59 30.92
C PRO A 148 24.26 -36.15 30.58
N GLU A 149 24.49 -35.77 29.31
CA GLU A 149 25.81 -35.44 28.77
C GLU A 149 26.03 -33.93 28.62
N GLN A 150 24.99 -33.09 28.73
CA GLN A 150 25.06 -31.68 28.39
C GLN A 150 24.20 -30.82 29.31
N ASN A 151 24.83 -29.80 29.88
CA ASN A 151 24.13 -28.77 30.62
C ASN A 151 23.35 -27.87 29.64
N PRO A 152 22.11 -27.47 29.95
CA PRO A 152 21.38 -26.53 29.12
C PRO A 152 22.05 -25.16 29.12
N ILE A 153 21.85 -24.39 28.04
CA ILE A 153 22.33 -23.02 27.98
C ILE A 153 21.55 -22.14 29.00
N ASP A 154 22.29 -21.46 29.87
CA ASP A 154 21.69 -20.60 30.89
C ASP A 154 21.16 -19.28 30.29
N LEU A 155 19.84 -19.14 30.28
CA LEU A 155 19.12 -17.94 29.84
C LEU A 155 18.47 -17.15 30.97
N SER A 156 18.80 -17.42 32.24
CA SER A 156 18.20 -16.78 33.42
C SER A 156 18.33 -15.24 33.47
N ARG A 157 19.20 -14.65 32.65
CA ARG A 157 19.40 -13.18 32.58
C ARG A 157 18.57 -12.49 31.50
N VAL A 158 17.75 -13.23 30.75
CA VAL A 158 17.00 -12.70 29.62
C VAL A 158 15.53 -12.58 29.98
N GLU A 159 15.02 -11.36 29.99
CA GLU A 159 13.57 -11.13 30.13
C GLU A 159 12.85 -11.48 28.81
N LEU A 160 12.15 -12.62 28.78
CA LEU A 160 11.37 -13.07 27.62
C LEU A 160 9.95 -12.49 27.58
N ARG A 161 9.80 -11.17 27.80
CA ARG A 161 8.47 -10.53 27.85
C ARG A 161 7.79 -10.58 26.48
N GLY A 162 6.52 -11.00 26.46
CA GLY A 162 5.66 -10.94 25.28
C GLY A 162 5.85 -12.06 24.26
N ILE A 163 6.63 -13.10 24.57
CA ILE A 163 6.78 -14.27 23.69
C ILE A 163 5.57 -15.19 23.84
N THR A 164 4.76 -15.28 22.79
CA THR A 164 3.61 -16.20 22.75
C THR A 164 3.96 -17.45 21.94
N PHE A 165 4.02 -18.59 22.60
CA PHE A 165 4.21 -19.90 21.97
C PHE A 165 2.88 -20.51 21.50
N ARG A 166 2.11 -19.76 20.69
CA ARG A 166 0.88 -20.30 20.12
C ARG A 166 1.24 -21.35 19.06
N ASN A 167 0.67 -22.54 19.20
CA ASN A 167 0.75 -23.63 18.20
C ASN A 167 2.10 -24.36 18.11
N THR A 168 2.94 -24.33 19.15
CA THR A 168 4.17 -25.12 19.20
C THR A 168 4.00 -26.39 20.03
N VAL A 169 4.75 -27.44 19.69
CA VAL A 169 4.85 -28.71 20.44
C VAL A 169 5.50 -28.50 21.82
N ILE A 170 6.07 -27.32 22.06
CA ILE A 170 6.67 -26.93 23.34
C ILE A 170 5.53 -26.57 24.29
N ASN A 171 5.31 -27.41 25.31
CA ASN A 171 4.36 -27.10 26.36
C ASN A 171 4.87 -25.89 27.15
N GLU A 172 3.98 -24.92 27.42
CA GLU A 172 4.29 -23.74 28.23
C GLU A 172 4.83 -24.12 29.62
N ARG A 173 4.42 -25.29 30.15
CA ARG A 173 5.00 -25.87 31.38
C ARG A 173 6.48 -26.21 31.26
N ASP A 174 6.93 -26.76 30.12
CA ASP A 174 8.33 -27.17 29.95
C ASP A 174 9.26 -25.94 29.92
N LEU A 175 8.76 -24.82 29.39
CA LEU A 175 9.48 -23.54 29.38
C LEU A 175 9.50 -22.87 30.75
N ASN A 176 8.41 -22.97 31.53
CA ASN A 176 8.37 -22.42 32.89
C ASN A 176 9.35 -23.12 33.85
N HIS A 177 9.71 -24.38 33.58
CA HIS A 177 10.76 -25.10 34.32
C HIS A 177 12.18 -24.73 33.86
N MET A 178 12.36 -24.17 32.66
CA MET A 178 13.63 -23.68 32.14
C MET A 178 13.96 -22.28 32.69
N SER A 179 13.83 -22.05 34.00
CA SER A 179 14.19 -20.80 34.72
C SER A 179 14.23 -19.54 33.84
N LEU A 180 13.06 -19.12 33.34
CA LEU A 180 12.85 -17.91 32.54
C LEU A 180 12.43 -16.71 33.41
N ALA A 181 12.81 -16.73 34.70
CA ALA A 181 12.47 -15.73 35.69
C ALA A 181 13.60 -14.72 35.90
#